data_AF-A0A397VY10-F1
#
_entry.id   AF-A0A397VY10-F1
#
_cell.length_a   1.000
_cell.length_b   1.000
_cell.length_c   1.000
_cell.angle_alpha   90.00
_cell.angle_beta   90.00
_cell.angle_gamma   90.00
#
_symmetry.space_group_name_H-M   'P 1'
#
loop_
_entity.id
_entity.type
_entity.pdbx_description
1 polymer ?
#
loop_
_entity_poly.entity_id
_entity_poly.type
_entity_poly.pdbx_seq_one_letter_code
_entity_poly.pdbx_strand_id
1 'polypeptide(L)'
;MPTTMPTTTPTIRPAIRPHNSLNIESITTPLIIKVSYDQIVRQWFYQIKFGTPPQTMNNIVISSTVNLLWAVSELCMSPFGNACNVRPTNFFNTSLSNVTTNYTEFTMNYIYGTILTNIWAYDTITINNQIFEQLQFGLPKDINGTKNVVIPDYIAGQIGLKPYQNNKIVGIAISTDEGNGGTITFGGVDSSYIAGDIAYYPLLPFTETNQQIQISVTNIYVGGFPLDIAGTASLNSEFPNIQFNDDTVSLILSLLPGGNYSNGIGTVNCPISTSFDLSFEFKDQDNQKWRLPSYVIADNSIGTNICKSTITGGAVDTNSWVFGSAFITNFYIVFDQAKSQLGIATRKDINYGDIMRSNINVQLPVLSGVKVQCLKIYEVIGDKINYFKVYSVDKNPGDFYYLGDDYFATEYYGYAFQFYSDRISDDGTYCQGNLVIDTYIYQANVIYNPWQFSLSYYTVSIKVKPPNSATCVALRSIYEDNLYATRFDVPIDFSALDPDGYYVLPDPIWAYTGAVHHFVAFKGYYNSDGDKGCYQDIVGYTSTLATDITNDEWAIEFN
;
A
#
# COMPACT_ATOMS: atom_id res chain seq x y z
N MET A 1 75.92 -24.97 -39.84
CA MET A 1 75.78 -23.51 -39.61
C MET A 1 76.19 -22.83 -40.91
N PRO A 2 75.37 -21.94 -41.52
CA PRO A 2 74.37 -21.03 -40.95
C PRO A 2 72.90 -21.45 -41.21
N THR A 3 72.00 -20.61 -40.71
CA THR A 3 70.56 -20.79 -40.38
C THR A 3 69.61 -20.04 -41.33
N THR A 4 68.29 -20.32 -41.16
CA THR A 4 67.06 -19.63 -41.65
C THR A 4 66.43 -20.18 -42.94
N MET A 5 65.11 -20.29 -43.13
CA MET A 5 63.87 -20.34 -42.31
C MET A 5 62.75 -20.82 -43.27
N PRO A 6 61.69 -21.56 -42.85
CA PRO A 6 60.63 -21.99 -43.74
C PRO A 6 59.47 -20.99 -43.87
N THR A 7 58.90 -20.96 -45.08
CA THR A 7 57.86 -20.07 -45.62
C THR A 7 56.49 -20.27 -44.94
N THR A 8 55.79 -19.18 -44.63
CA THR A 8 54.41 -19.18 -44.10
C THR A 8 53.38 -18.92 -45.19
N THR A 9 52.35 -19.77 -45.22
CA THR A 9 51.13 -19.60 -46.06
C THR A 9 50.14 -18.66 -45.35
N PRO A 10 49.43 -17.75 -46.04
CA PRO A 10 48.50 -16.82 -45.40
C PRO A 10 47.24 -17.56 -44.91
N THR A 11 46.90 -17.37 -43.64
CA THR A 11 45.66 -17.83 -43.02
C THR A 11 44.53 -16.88 -43.41
N ILE A 12 43.51 -17.37 -44.13
CA ILE A 12 42.27 -16.62 -44.36
C ILE A 12 41.46 -16.67 -43.05
N ARG A 13 41.44 -15.54 -42.35
CA ARG A 13 40.62 -15.32 -41.16
C ARG A 13 39.17 -15.09 -41.60
N PRO A 14 38.17 -15.83 -41.07
CA PRO A 14 36.77 -15.51 -41.33
C PRO A 14 36.48 -14.09 -40.82
N ALA A 15 35.86 -13.26 -41.66
CA ALA A 15 35.44 -11.93 -41.28
C ALA A 15 34.35 -12.04 -40.20
N ILE A 16 34.71 -11.65 -38.96
CA ILE A 16 33.74 -11.40 -37.89
C ILE A 16 32.93 -10.18 -38.34
N ARG A 17 31.67 -10.38 -38.74
CA ARG A 17 30.72 -9.26 -38.80
C ARG A 17 30.39 -8.87 -37.36
N PRO A 18 30.47 -7.58 -37.00
CA PRO A 18 29.90 -7.12 -35.74
C PRO A 18 28.39 -7.40 -35.77
N HIS A 19 27.89 -8.10 -34.75
CA HIS A 19 26.45 -8.23 -34.53
C HIS A 19 25.90 -6.83 -34.23
N ASN A 20 25.21 -6.25 -35.21
CA ASN A 20 24.31 -5.13 -34.95
C ASN A 20 23.33 -5.57 -33.86
N SER A 21 23.16 -4.72 -32.85
CA SER A 21 22.07 -4.81 -31.87
C SER A 21 20.76 -5.04 -32.62
N LEU A 22 20.16 -6.22 -32.45
CA LEU A 22 18.85 -6.54 -32.98
C LEU A 22 17.85 -5.61 -32.33
N ASN A 23 17.31 -4.66 -33.12
CA ASN A 23 16.13 -3.92 -32.73
C ASN A 23 14.96 -4.91 -32.70
N ILE A 24 14.68 -5.48 -31.53
CA ILE A 24 13.39 -6.11 -31.28
C ILE A 24 12.36 -4.99 -31.43
N GLU A 25 11.48 -5.09 -32.41
CA GLU A 25 10.40 -4.10 -32.58
C GLU A 25 9.62 -4.01 -31.28
N SER A 26 9.57 -2.81 -30.70
CA SER A 26 8.80 -2.59 -29.47
C SER A 26 7.33 -2.84 -29.75
N ILE A 27 6.69 -3.67 -28.92
CA ILE A 27 5.24 -3.88 -28.93
C ILE A 27 4.55 -2.50 -28.89
N THR A 28 3.97 -2.07 -30.01
CA THR A 28 3.31 -0.76 -30.16
C THR A 28 1.86 -0.80 -29.68
N THR A 29 1.29 -1.99 -29.55
CA THR A 29 -0.07 -2.24 -29.06
C THR A 29 -0.02 -3.32 -27.97
N PRO A 30 -0.54 -3.07 -26.75
CA PRO A 30 -0.47 -4.03 -25.66
C PRO A 30 -1.00 -5.42 -26.08
N LEU A 31 -0.18 -6.44 -25.87
CA LEU A 31 -0.50 -7.83 -26.18
C LEU A 31 -1.16 -8.47 -24.97
N ILE A 32 -2.49 -8.59 -25.01
CA ILE A 32 -3.27 -9.24 -23.96
C ILE A 32 -3.36 -10.74 -24.27
N ILE A 33 -2.94 -11.58 -23.33
CA ILE A 33 -3.13 -13.04 -23.38
C ILE A 33 -4.11 -13.45 -22.28
N LYS A 34 -4.98 -14.42 -22.61
CA LYS A 34 -5.86 -15.08 -21.63
C LYS A 34 -5.21 -16.37 -21.20
N VAL A 35 -5.02 -16.53 -19.90
CA VAL A 35 -4.38 -17.71 -19.32
C VAL A 35 -5.43 -18.61 -18.70
N SER A 36 -5.13 -19.90 -18.62
CA SER A 36 -5.97 -20.88 -17.92
C SER A 36 -5.32 -21.25 -16.59
N TYR A 37 -6.12 -21.45 -15.55
CA TYR A 37 -5.64 -21.94 -14.26
C TYR A 37 -6.05 -23.38 -14.06
N ASP A 38 -5.13 -24.20 -13.55
CA ASP A 38 -5.37 -25.58 -13.14
C ASP A 38 -5.26 -25.67 -11.62
N GLN A 39 -6.35 -26.03 -10.94
CA GLN A 39 -6.43 -26.12 -9.49
C GLN A 39 -5.65 -27.30 -8.89
N ILE A 40 -5.40 -28.36 -9.67
CA ILE A 40 -4.70 -29.56 -9.20
C ILE A 40 -3.21 -29.24 -9.02
N VAL A 41 -2.60 -28.65 -10.04
CA VAL A 41 -1.18 -28.26 -9.99
C VAL A 41 -0.96 -26.82 -9.50
N ARG A 42 -2.04 -26.05 -9.33
CA ARG A 42 -2.06 -24.65 -8.87
C ARG A 42 -1.20 -23.72 -9.72
N GLN A 43 -1.30 -23.87 -11.03
CA GLN A 43 -0.49 -23.11 -11.99
C GLN A 43 -1.34 -22.50 -13.10
N TRP A 44 -0.85 -21.37 -13.61
CA TRP A 44 -1.38 -20.74 -14.81
C TRP A 44 -0.63 -21.22 -16.03
N PHE A 45 -1.39 -21.52 -17.09
CA PHE A 45 -0.88 -22.01 -18.36
C PHE A 45 -1.32 -21.11 -19.51
N TYR A 46 -0.47 -21.09 -20.53
CA TYR A 46 -0.77 -20.48 -21.81
C TYR A 46 -0.20 -21.32 -22.96
N GLN A 47 -0.81 -21.20 -24.13
CA GLN A 47 -0.34 -21.85 -25.34
C GLN A 47 0.56 -20.91 -26.15
N ILE A 48 1.78 -21.34 -26.49
CA ILE A 48 2.70 -20.59 -27.36
C ILE A 48 3.13 -21.48 -28.52
N LYS A 49 3.31 -20.89 -29.71
CA LYS A 49 3.88 -21.62 -30.86
C LYS A 49 5.34 -21.22 -31.06
N PHE A 50 6.21 -22.21 -31.23
CA PHE A 50 7.63 -22.05 -31.47
C PHE A 50 8.00 -22.63 -32.83
N GLY A 51 8.90 -21.95 -33.55
CA GLY A 51 9.52 -22.49 -34.74
C GLY A 51 8.85 -22.14 -36.06
N THR A 52 9.54 -22.55 -37.13
CA THR A 52 9.13 -22.42 -38.53
C THR A 52 9.34 -23.76 -39.24
N PRO A 53 8.30 -24.56 -39.51
CA PRO A 53 6.88 -24.30 -39.24
C PRO A 53 6.51 -24.26 -37.74
N PRO A 54 5.42 -23.56 -37.34
CA PRO A 54 5.04 -23.41 -35.94
C PRO A 54 4.65 -24.73 -35.25
N GLN A 55 5.28 -25.01 -34.12
CA GLN A 55 5.01 -26.14 -33.22
C GLN A 55 4.29 -25.63 -31.96
N THR A 56 3.15 -26.22 -31.63
CA THR A 56 2.28 -25.72 -30.55
C THR A 56 2.66 -26.35 -29.20
N MET A 57 3.01 -25.50 -28.24
CA MET A 57 3.25 -25.88 -26.84
C MET A 57 2.06 -25.47 -26.00
N ASN A 58 1.31 -26.42 -25.43
CA ASN A 58 0.04 -26.15 -24.76
C ASN A 58 0.19 -25.69 -23.32
N ASN A 59 1.23 -26.18 -22.63
CA ASN A 59 1.36 -26.02 -21.19
C ASN A 59 2.61 -25.18 -20.85
N ILE A 60 2.65 -23.95 -21.34
CA ILE A 60 3.66 -22.98 -20.92
C ILE A 60 3.22 -22.39 -19.59
N VAL A 61 4.00 -22.63 -18.53
CA VAL A 61 3.73 -22.12 -17.19
C VAL A 61 4.01 -20.63 -17.11
N ILE A 62 3.11 -19.88 -16.48
CA ILE A 62 3.36 -18.48 -16.13
C ILE A 62 4.10 -18.43 -14.78
N SER A 63 5.22 -17.72 -14.71
CA SER A 63 5.91 -17.48 -13.43
C SER A 63 6.13 -16.00 -13.16
N SER A 64 5.68 -15.56 -11.99
CA SER A 64 5.92 -14.20 -11.49
C SER A 64 7.33 -14.02 -10.89
N THR A 65 8.13 -15.09 -10.81
CA THR A 65 9.43 -15.10 -10.11
C THR A 65 10.63 -15.07 -11.04
N VAL A 66 10.43 -15.29 -12.34
CA VAL A 66 11.50 -15.31 -13.35
C VAL A 66 11.15 -14.36 -14.50
N ASN A 67 12.13 -14.10 -15.36
CA ASN A 67 12.02 -13.17 -16.49
C ASN A 67 12.34 -13.83 -17.84
N LEU A 68 12.36 -15.16 -17.90
CA LEU A 68 12.86 -15.92 -19.04
C LEU A 68 11.74 -16.70 -19.72
N LEU A 69 11.80 -16.76 -21.04
CA LEU A 69 11.04 -17.71 -21.86
C LEU A 69 11.90 -18.95 -22.14
N TRP A 70 11.39 -20.13 -21.85
CA TRP A 70 12.02 -21.39 -22.28
C TRP A 70 10.98 -22.43 -22.68
N ALA A 71 11.38 -23.35 -23.55
CA ALA A 71 10.55 -24.45 -24.03
C ALA A 71 11.31 -25.77 -23.90
N VAL A 72 10.61 -26.80 -23.44
CA VAL A 72 11.14 -28.17 -23.38
C VAL A 72 11.49 -28.63 -24.80
N SER A 73 12.64 -29.29 -24.96
CA SER A 73 13.07 -29.90 -26.23
C SER A 73 13.65 -31.29 -26.00
N GLU A 74 14.02 -31.98 -27.07
CA GLU A 74 14.75 -33.25 -26.99
C GLU A 74 16.07 -33.15 -26.20
N LEU A 75 16.62 -31.94 -25.99
CA LEU A 75 17.87 -31.71 -25.28
C LEU A 75 17.78 -32.01 -23.78
N CYS A 76 16.59 -31.93 -23.17
CA CYS A 76 16.40 -32.26 -21.76
C CYS A 76 16.30 -33.77 -21.49
N MET A 77 16.20 -34.57 -22.56
CA MET A 77 15.92 -36.00 -22.49
C MET A 77 17.19 -36.83 -22.65
N SER A 78 17.20 -38.02 -22.07
CA SER A 78 18.27 -39.00 -22.31
C SER A 78 18.34 -39.39 -23.81
N PRO A 79 19.55 -39.41 -24.42
CA PRO A 79 20.87 -39.33 -23.81
C PRO A 79 21.50 -37.92 -23.76
N PHE A 80 20.80 -36.86 -24.19
CA PHE A 80 21.38 -35.52 -24.35
C PHE A 80 21.45 -34.72 -23.05
N GLY A 81 20.51 -34.95 -22.15
CA GLY A 81 20.43 -34.30 -20.85
C GLY A 81 19.60 -35.09 -19.85
N ASN A 82 19.42 -34.52 -18.67
CA ASN A 82 18.72 -35.15 -17.54
C ASN A 82 17.61 -34.27 -16.92
N ALA A 83 17.30 -33.11 -17.51
CA ALA A 83 16.32 -32.20 -16.92
C ALA A 83 14.88 -32.72 -16.96
N CYS A 84 14.51 -33.63 -17.87
CA CYS A 84 13.15 -34.16 -17.99
C CYS A 84 12.98 -35.53 -17.34
N ASN A 85 11.83 -35.76 -16.69
CA ASN A 85 11.54 -37.00 -15.93
C ASN A 85 11.35 -38.22 -16.83
N VAL A 86 10.54 -38.08 -17.88
CA VAL A 86 10.37 -39.08 -18.94
C VAL A 86 10.50 -38.38 -20.29
N ARG A 87 10.10 -39.02 -21.39
CA ARG A 87 10.04 -38.38 -22.71
C ARG A 87 8.75 -37.57 -22.82
N PRO A 88 8.74 -36.24 -22.58
CA PRO A 88 7.54 -35.44 -22.68
C PRO A 88 6.97 -35.54 -24.10
N THR A 89 5.65 -35.53 -24.18
CA THR A 89 4.92 -35.72 -25.45
C THR A 89 4.64 -34.40 -26.16
N ASN A 90 4.65 -33.28 -25.44
CA ASN A 90 4.57 -31.93 -25.99
C ASN A 90 5.90 -31.20 -25.73
N PHE A 91 6.76 -31.18 -26.75
CA PHE A 91 8.06 -30.54 -26.71
C PHE A 91 8.38 -29.89 -28.06
N PHE A 92 9.25 -28.88 -28.04
CA PHE A 92 9.78 -28.25 -29.24
C PHE A 92 10.84 -29.15 -29.87
N ASN A 93 10.53 -29.71 -31.03
CA ASN A 93 11.45 -30.54 -31.80
C ASN A 93 12.37 -29.63 -32.63
N THR A 94 13.62 -29.49 -32.20
CA THR A 94 14.57 -28.58 -32.84
C THR A 94 14.88 -28.99 -34.29
N SER A 95 14.77 -30.29 -34.61
CA SER A 95 15.02 -30.82 -35.97
C SER A 95 13.90 -30.51 -36.97
N LEU A 96 12.71 -30.10 -36.49
CA LEU A 96 11.57 -29.73 -37.33
C LEU A 96 11.43 -28.22 -37.53
N SER A 97 12.38 -27.41 -37.04
CA SER A 97 12.38 -25.97 -37.17
C SER A 97 13.71 -25.44 -37.70
N ASN A 98 13.70 -24.23 -38.28
CA ASN A 98 14.91 -23.50 -38.63
C ASN A 98 15.51 -22.76 -37.41
N VAL A 99 15.63 -23.45 -36.28
CA VAL A 99 16.14 -22.87 -35.04
C VAL A 99 17.63 -22.55 -35.18
N THR A 100 18.03 -21.39 -34.67
CA THR A 100 19.44 -21.02 -34.56
C THR A 100 19.89 -21.20 -33.12
N THR A 101 20.86 -22.08 -32.90
CA THR A 101 21.52 -22.26 -31.60
C THR A 101 23.02 -22.03 -31.76
N ASN A 102 23.63 -21.34 -30.80
CA ASN A 102 25.09 -21.22 -30.72
C ASN A 102 25.67 -22.15 -29.65
N TYR A 103 24.84 -23.03 -29.08
CA TYR A 103 25.15 -23.94 -27.98
C TYR A 103 25.76 -23.25 -26.75
N THR A 104 25.56 -21.94 -26.58
CA THR A 104 25.94 -21.29 -25.31
C THR A 104 24.98 -21.71 -24.22
N GLU A 105 25.56 -22.24 -23.15
CA GLU A 105 24.83 -22.62 -21.95
C GLU A 105 24.70 -21.42 -21.01
N PHE A 106 23.58 -21.37 -20.30
CA PHE A 106 23.37 -20.49 -19.17
C PHE A 106 22.62 -21.24 -18.08
N THR A 107 22.78 -20.80 -16.84
CA THR A 107 22.13 -21.42 -15.69
C THR A 107 21.13 -20.46 -15.07
N MET A 108 20.09 -21.04 -14.47
CA MET A 108 19.13 -20.30 -13.67
C MET A 108 18.75 -21.11 -12.43
N ASN A 109 18.38 -20.40 -11.36
CA ASN A 109 17.76 -21.03 -10.21
C ASN A 109 16.39 -21.58 -10.63
N TYR A 110 16.11 -22.79 -10.21
CA TYR A 110 14.85 -23.48 -10.37
C TYR A 110 14.33 -23.93 -9.00
N ILE A 111 13.29 -24.74 -9.00
CA ILE A 111 12.54 -25.13 -7.81
C ILE A 111 13.49 -25.74 -6.75
N TYR A 112 13.29 -25.36 -5.48
CA TYR A 112 14.05 -25.84 -4.32
C TYR A 112 15.57 -25.62 -4.38
N GLY A 113 16.03 -24.55 -5.05
CA GLY A 113 17.45 -24.22 -5.14
C GLY A 113 18.23 -25.13 -6.09
N THR A 114 17.52 -25.85 -6.97
CA THR A 114 18.14 -26.60 -8.06
C THR A 114 18.59 -25.63 -9.16
N ILE A 115 19.59 -26.03 -9.94
CA ILE A 115 20.13 -25.23 -11.03
C ILE A 115 19.73 -25.89 -12.34
N LEU A 116 18.99 -25.15 -13.17
CA LEU A 116 18.62 -25.57 -14.51
C LEU A 116 19.61 -24.99 -15.53
N THR A 117 20.35 -25.86 -16.20
CA THR A 117 21.22 -25.53 -17.32
C THR A 117 20.39 -25.53 -18.60
N ASN A 118 20.43 -24.42 -19.32
CA ASN A 118 19.70 -24.18 -20.56
C ASN A 118 20.67 -23.84 -21.69
N ILE A 119 20.29 -24.14 -22.93
CA ILE A 119 20.98 -23.68 -24.14
C ILE A 119 20.20 -22.51 -24.74
N TRP A 120 20.90 -21.45 -25.15
CA TRP A 120 20.29 -20.35 -25.89
C TRP A 120 19.88 -20.78 -27.31
N ALA A 121 18.65 -20.44 -27.67
CA ALA A 121 18.07 -20.63 -28.98
C ALA A 121 17.38 -19.36 -29.49
N TYR A 122 17.30 -19.21 -30.81
CA TYR A 122 16.62 -18.13 -31.51
C TYR A 122 15.75 -18.73 -32.60
N ASP A 123 14.46 -18.38 -32.61
CA ASP A 123 13.51 -18.82 -33.62
C ASP A 123 12.30 -17.86 -33.67
N THR A 124 11.37 -18.14 -34.57
CA THR A 124 10.08 -17.48 -34.64
C THR A 124 9.17 -17.97 -33.53
N ILE A 125 8.59 -17.05 -32.76
CA ILE A 125 7.64 -17.35 -31.69
C ILE A 125 6.33 -16.62 -31.99
N THR A 126 5.21 -17.33 -31.89
CA THR A 126 3.88 -16.75 -32.09
C THR A 126 3.09 -16.76 -30.78
N ILE A 127 2.68 -15.57 -30.32
CA ILE A 127 1.88 -15.36 -29.11
C ILE A 127 0.62 -14.57 -29.51
N ASN A 128 -0.57 -15.13 -29.29
CA ASN A 128 -1.85 -14.51 -29.64
C ASN A 128 -1.88 -13.94 -31.07
N ASN A 129 -1.44 -14.77 -32.04
CA ASN A 129 -1.30 -14.44 -33.47
C ASN A 129 -0.30 -13.32 -33.83
N GLN A 130 0.41 -12.74 -32.87
CA GLN A 130 1.56 -11.88 -33.13
C GLN A 130 2.81 -12.73 -33.32
N ILE A 131 3.61 -12.37 -34.33
CA ILE A 131 4.81 -13.11 -34.73
C ILE A 131 6.04 -12.32 -34.29
N PHE A 132 6.93 -12.98 -33.55
CA PHE A 132 8.21 -12.45 -33.09
C PHE A 132 9.32 -13.26 -33.77
N GLU A 133 9.98 -12.66 -34.75
CA GLU A 133 11.09 -13.31 -35.46
C GLU A 133 12.38 -13.22 -34.64
N GLN A 134 13.18 -14.29 -34.64
CA GLN A 134 14.48 -14.36 -33.96
C GLN A 134 14.40 -14.04 -32.45
N LEU A 135 13.27 -14.39 -31.80
CA LEU A 135 13.12 -14.20 -30.36
C LEU A 135 14.04 -15.18 -29.63
N GLN A 136 14.80 -14.67 -28.65
CA GLN A 136 15.70 -15.48 -27.82
C GLN A 136 14.91 -16.23 -26.75
N PHE A 137 15.21 -17.52 -26.57
CA PHE A 137 14.62 -18.36 -25.52
C PHE A 137 15.59 -19.46 -25.07
N GLY A 138 15.30 -20.07 -23.92
CA GLY A 138 16.07 -21.19 -23.38
C GLY A 138 15.54 -22.56 -23.83
N LEU A 139 16.46 -23.50 -24.00
CA LEU A 139 16.18 -24.93 -24.14
C LEU A 139 16.79 -25.66 -22.94
N PRO A 140 15.98 -26.12 -21.97
CA PRO A 140 16.49 -26.88 -20.83
C PRO A 140 17.24 -28.13 -21.28
N LYS A 141 18.35 -28.42 -20.61
CA LYS A 141 19.21 -29.57 -20.90
C LYS A 141 19.46 -30.41 -19.66
N ASP A 142 20.10 -29.82 -18.65
CA ASP A 142 20.49 -30.51 -17.42
C ASP A 142 19.92 -29.82 -16.18
N ILE A 143 19.61 -30.61 -15.15
CA ILE A 143 19.24 -30.13 -13.83
C ILE A 143 20.20 -30.68 -12.79
N ASN A 144 20.78 -29.79 -11.98
CA ASN A 144 21.73 -30.12 -10.93
C ASN A 144 21.19 -29.70 -9.56
N GLY A 145 21.25 -30.57 -8.55
CA GLY A 145 20.85 -30.23 -7.19
C GLY A 145 20.76 -31.41 -6.22
N THR A 146 20.39 -31.13 -4.97
CA THR A 146 20.36 -32.10 -3.86
C THR A 146 19.06 -32.91 -3.78
N LYS A 147 18.06 -32.57 -4.59
CA LYS A 147 16.75 -33.25 -4.68
C LYS A 147 16.53 -33.79 -6.09
N ASN A 148 15.80 -34.89 -6.23
CA ASN A 148 15.36 -35.47 -7.51
C ASN A 148 14.28 -34.59 -8.17
N VAL A 149 14.62 -33.34 -8.47
CA VAL A 149 13.78 -32.41 -9.22
C VAL A 149 14.06 -32.61 -10.70
N VAL A 150 12.99 -32.61 -11.47
CA VAL A 150 12.96 -32.74 -12.93
C VAL A 150 11.81 -31.88 -13.44
N ILE A 151 11.84 -31.54 -14.72
CA ILE A 151 10.71 -30.92 -15.42
C ILE A 151 9.64 -32.02 -15.58
N PRO A 152 8.44 -31.83 -15.01
CA PRO A 152 7.32 -32.75 -15.17
C PRO A 152 6.77 -32.70 -16.61
N ASP A 153 6.21 -33.82 -17.09
CA ASP A 153 5.72 -33.91 -18.48
C ASP A 153 4.54 -33.01 -18.80
N TYR A 154 3.81 -32.56 -17.78
CA TYR A 154 2.72 -31.61 -17.95
C TYR A 154 3.22 -30.19 -18.22
N ILE A 155 4.53 -29.91 -18.11
CA ILE A 155 5.14 -28.63 -18.42
C ILE A 155 5.82 -28.71 -19.79
N ALA A 156 5.38 -27.89 -20.74
CA ALA A 156 6.01 -27.78 -22.06
C ALA A 156 6.99 -26.60 -22.15
N GLY A 157 6.99 -25.71 -21.16
CA GLY A 157 7.84 -24.52 -21.10
C GLY A 157 7.43 -23.59 -19.96
N GLN A 158 8.06 -22.42 -19.90
CA GLN A 158 7.70 -21.36 -18.96
C GLN A 158 7.89 -19.99 -19.60
N ILE A 159 7.04 -19.04 -19.23
CA ILE A 159 7.22 -17.63 -19.51
C ILE A 159 7.29 -16.84 -18.19
N GLY A 160 8.40 -16.16 -18.01
CA GLY A 160 8.61 -15.25 -16.89
C GLY A 160 7.93 -13.91 -17.09
N LEU A 161 7.29 -13.40 -16.03
CA LEU A 161 6.65 -12.08 -16.02
C LEU A 161 7.51 -10.99 -15.41
N LYS A 162 8.61 -11.34 -14.73
CA LYS A 162 9.46 -10.33 -14.13
C LYS A 162 10.03 -9.40 -15.21
N PRO A 163 10.03 -8.09 -14.96
CA PRO A 163 10.60 -7.08 -15.84
C PRO A 163 12.13 -7.14 -15.76
N TYR A 164 12.75 -8.16 -16.32
CA TYR A 164 14.20 -8.24 -16.47
C TYR A 164 14.51 -8.68 -17.91
N GLN A 165 15.37 -7.95 -18.60
CA GLN A 165 15.79 -8.20 -19.99
C GLN A 165 14.67 -8.32 -21.06
N ASN A 166 13.95 -7.22 -21.36
CA ASN A 166 13.28 -6.89 -22.66
C ASN A 166 11.78 -6.57 -22.62
N ASN A 167 11.09 -6.60 -21.46
CA ASN A 167 9.66 -6.24 -21.37
C ASN A 167 9.45 -4.88 -20.71
N LYS A 168 9.09 -3.84 -21.49
CA LYS A 168 8.97 -2.48 -20.97
C LYS A 168 7.92 -2.34 -19.84
N ILE A 169 6.75 -2.96 -20.00
CA ILE A 169 5.64 -2.96 -19.01
C ILE A 169 4.88 -4.29 -19.11
N VAL A 170 4.52 -4.91 -17.98
CA VAL A 170 3.65 -6.09 -17.91
C VAL A 170 2.51 -5.85 -16.92
N GLY A 171 1.26 -5.87 -17.39
CA GLY A 171 0.06 -5.82 -16.55
C GLY A 171 -0.50 -7.21 -16.26
N ILE A 172 -0.97 -7.45 -15.03
CA ILE A 172 -1.38 -8.78 -14.55
C ILE A 172 -2.75 -8.66 -13.85
N ALA A 173 -3.72 -9.43 -14.34
CA ALA A 173 -5.03 -9.62 -13.75
C ALA A 173 -5.40 -11.11 -13.77
N ILE A 174 -4.74 -11.90 -12.92
CA ILE A 174 -4.91 -13.36 -12.88
C ILE A 174 -5.99 -13.80 -11.88
N SER A 175 -6.60 -14.96 -12.12
CA SER A 175 -7.63 -15.59 -11.26
C SER A 175 -7.28 -17.05 -11.01
N THR A 176 -7.75 -17.61 -9.90
CA THR A 176 -7.65 -19.05 -9.58
C THR A 176 -8.92 -19.83 -9.97
N ASP A 177 -9.77 -19.25 -10.81
CA ASP A 177 -10.94 -19.93 -11.35
C ASP A 177 -10.51 -21.01 -12.36
N GLU A 178 -10.95 -22.24 -12.14
CA GLU A 178 -10.60 -23.39 -12.99
C GLU A 178 -10.90 -23.09 -14.47
N GLY A 179 -9.90 -23.22 -15.32
CA GLY A 179 -9.98 -22.94 -16.76
C GLY A 179 -9.97 -21.45 -17.13
N ASN A 180 -10.34 -20.54 -16.23
CA ASN A 180 -10.31 -19.09 -16.44
C ASN A 180 -9.28 -18.42 -15.52
N GLY A 181 -8.02 -18.45 -15.94
CA GLY A 181 -6.90 -17.93 -15.16
C GLY A 181 -6.70 -16.42 -15.22
N GLY A 182 -7.56 -15.67 -15.90
CA GLY A 182 -7.45 -14.22 -16.08
C GLY A 182 -6.55 -13.81 -17.26
N THR A 183 -5.92 -12.64 -17.16
CA THR A 183 -5.15 -12.03 -18.27
C THR A 183 -3.78 -11.53 -17.86
N ILE A 184 -2.88 -11.51 -18.84
CA ILE A 184 -1.56 -10.89 -18.77
C ILE A 184 -1.40 -10.00 -19.99
N THR A 185 -0.93 -8.78 -19.78
CA THR A 185 -0.79 -7.75 -20.81
C THR A 185 0.68 -7.39 -20.98
N PHE A 186 1.31 -7.80 -22.09
CA PHE A 186 2.68 -7.42 -22.40
C PHE A 186 2.71 -6.10 -23.18
N GLY A 187 3.63 -5.20 -22.81
CA GLY A 187 3.78 -3.90 -23.46
C GLY A 187 2.78 -2.84 -23.02
N GLY A 188 2.03 -3.05 -21.94
CA GLY A 188 1.07 -2.06 -21.42
C GLY A 188 0.20 -2.61 -20.29
N VAL A 189 -0.99 -2.01 -20.14
CA VAL A 189 -1.99 -2.38 -19.13
C VAL A 189 -3.35 -2.60 -19.79
N ASP A 190 -4.17 -3.47 -19.21
CA ASP A 190 -5.58 -3.66 -19.58
C ASP A 190 -6.49 -2.86 -18.64
N SER A 191 -6.87 -1.67 -19.09
CA SER A 191 -7.76 -0.76 -18.34
C SER A 191 -9.16 -1.32 -18.05
N SER A 192 -9.57 -2.41 -18.71
CA SER A 192 -10.87 -3.04 -18.46
C SER A 192 -10.95 -3.68 -17.07
N TYR A 193 -9.82 -4.07 -16.48
CA TYR A 193 -9.73 -4.60 -15.12
C TYR A 193 -9.51 -3.53 -14.05
N ILE A 194 -9.03 -2.33 -14.41
CA ILE A 194 -8.57 -1.34 -13.44
C ILE A 194 -9.72 -0.44 -12.98
N ALA A 195 -9.93 -0.35 -11.66
CA ALA A 195 -10.76 0.65 -11.01
C ALA A 195 -9.88 1.72 -10.34
N GLY A 196 -10.17 3.00 -10.61
CA GLY A 196 -9.37 4.12 -10.13
C GLY A 196 -8.02 4.25 -10.83
N ASP A 197 -7.07 4.87 -10.14
CA ASP A 197 -5.71 5.08 -10.60
C ASP A 197 -4.77 3.92 -10.19
N ILE A 198 -3.65 3.78 -10.90
CA ILE A 198 -2.57 2.85 -10.53
C ILE A 198 -1.60 3.60 -9.62
N ALA A 199 -1.43 3.13 -8.38
CA ALA A 199 -0.39 3.66 -7.50
C ALA A 199 0.93 2.95 -7.80
N TYR A 200 2.01 3.71 -7.96
CA TYR A 200 3.33 3.18 -8.32
C TYR A 200 4.31 3.28 -7.15
N TYR A 201 5.06 2.20 -6.96
CA TYR A 201 5.99 1.98 -5.87
C TYR A 201 7.38 1.68 -6.44
N PRO A 202 8.42 2.45 -6.07
CA PRO A 202 9.79 2.13 -6.47
C PRO A 202 10.17 0.71 -6.05
N LEU A 203 10.73 -0.07 -6.97
CA LEU A 203 11.26 -1.39 -6.61
C LEU A 203 12.60 -1.23 -5.89
N LEU A 204 12.82 -2.06 -4.87
CA LEU A 204 14.13 -2.12 -4.21
C LEU A 204 15.21 -2.56 -5.22
N PRO A 205 16.44 -2.00 -5.15
CA PRO A 205 17.51 -2.35 -6.08
C PRO A 205 17.80 -3.86 -6.05
N PHE A 206 17.84 -4.48 -7.24
CA PHE A 206 18.27 -5.87 -7.38
C PHE A 206 19.77 -5.99 -7.11
N THR A 207 20.18 -6.97 -6.32
CA THR A 207 21.57 -7.45 -6.32
C THR A 207 21.66 -8.67 -7.24
N GLU A 208 22.84 -8.96 -7.82
CA GLU A 208 23.05 -10.15 -8.66
C GLU A 208 22.68 -11.46 -7.94
N THR A 209 22.64 -11.43 -6.60
CA THR A 209 22.28 -12.56 -5.72
C THR A 209 20.82 -12.57 -5.26
N ASN A 210 20.10 -11.43 -5.26
CA ASN A 210 18.72 -11.30 -4.76
C ASN A 210 17.77 -10.86 -5.89
N GLN A 211 17.29 -11.84 -6.66
CA GLN A 211 16.42 -11.63 -7.82
C GLN A 211 14.92 -11.50 -7.47
N GLN A 212 14.55 -11.24 -6.22
CA GLN A 212 13.14 -11.13 -5.82
C GLN A 212 12.63 -9.70 -5.96
N ILE A 213 11.46 -9.54 -6.58
CA ILE A 213 10.76 -8.25 -6.62
C ILE A 213 10.20 -8.04 -5.23
N GLN A 214 10.67 -6.99 -4.56
CA GLN A 214 10.26 -6.66 -3.19
C GLN A 214 9.76 -5.22 -3.13
N ILE A 215 8.74 -5.02 -2.30
CA ILE A 215 8.17 -3.73 -1.96
C ILE A 215 8.23 -3.51 -0.45
N SER A 216 8.39 -2.27 -0.02
CA SER A 216 8.41 -1.90 1.40
C SER A 216 6.99 -1.74 1.92
N VAL A 217 6.62 -2.54 2.91
CA VAL A 217 5.37 -2.40 3.66
C VAL A 217 5.64 -1.53 4.87
N THR A 218 4.90 -0.43 5.03
CA THR A 218 5.06 0.51 6.14
C THR A 218 4.17 0.13 7.31
N ASN A 219 2.97 -0.37 7.04
CA ASN A 219 2.03 -0.76 8.07
C ASN A 219 1.07 -1.87 7.58
N ILE A 220 0.57 -2.65 8.55
CA ILE A 220 -0.52 -3.60 8.37
C ILE A 220 -1.67 -3.08 9.22
N TYR A 221 -2.86 -3.01 8.62
CA TYR A 221 -4.08 -2.59 9.32
C TYR A 221 -5.01 -3.77 9.51
N VAL A 222 -5.59 -3.88 10.70
CA VAL A 222 -6.65 -4.85 11.00
C VAL A 222 -7.83 -4.11 11.64
N GLY A 223 -8.99 -4.20 10.99
CA GLY A 223 -10.18 -3.45 11.39
C GLY A 223 -9.94 -1.94 11.38
N GLY A 224 -9.12 -1.42 10.47
CA GLY A 224 -8.75 0.00 10.39
C GLY A 224 -7.66 0.45 11.37
N PHE A 225 -7.25 -0.38 12.34
CA PHE A 225 -6.18 -0.04 13.29
C PHE A 225 -4.81 -0.41 12.74
N PRO A 226 -3.83 0.52 12.77
CA PRO A 226 -2.44 0.19 12.44
C PRO A 226 -1.87 -0.76 13.48
N LEU A 227 -1.12 -1.77 13.03
CA LEU A 227 -0.35 -2.66 13.90
C LEU A 227 1.09 -2.19 14.10
N ASP A 228 1.51 -1.17 13.36
CA ASP A 228 2.87 -0.61 13.34
C ASP A 228 3.95 -1.65 13.02
N ILE A 229 3.59 -2.60 12.16
CA ILE A 229 4.48 -3.63 11.63
C ILE A 229 4.92 -3.23 10.22
N ALA A 230 6.22 -2.99 10.08
CA ALA A 230 6.87 -2.72 8.81
C ALA A 230 7.74 -3.90 8.36
N GLY A 231 7.93 -4.02 7.05
CA GLY A 231 8.76 -5.07 6.48
C GLY A 231 8.91 -4.93 4.98
N THR A 232 9.35 -6.02 4.35
CA THR A 232 9.42 -6.15 2.89
C THR A 232 8.55 -7.32 2.46
N ALA A 233 7.85 -7.15 1.34
CA ALA A 233 7.02 -8.20 0.77
C ALA A 233 7.51 -8.54 -0.63
N SER A 234 7.77 -9.83 -0.88
CA SER A 234 8.06 -10.35 -2.21
C SER A 234 6.77 -10.80 -2.90
N LEU A 235 6.59 -10.46 -4.18
CA LEU A 235 5.45 -10.96 -4.96
C LEU A 235 5.79 -12.32 -5.59
N ASN A 236 5.04 -13.37 -5.21
CA ASN A 236 5.26 -14.71 -5.72
C ASN A 236 3.98 -15.53 -5.86
N SER A 237 3.42 -15.59 -7.08
CA SER A 237 2.18 -16.33 -7.36
C SER A 237 2.30 -17.84 -7.20
N GLU A 238 3.50 -18.40 -7.04
CA GLU A 238 3.73 -19.83 -6.81
C GLU A 238 3.36 -20.24 -5.37
N PHE A 239 3.24 -19.28 -4.44
CA PHE A 239 2.70 -19.51 -3.11
C PHE A 239 1.21 -19.18 -3.09
N PRO A 240 0.33 -20.07 -2.58
CA PRO A 240 -1.11 -19.81 -2.54
C PRO A 240 -1.52 -18.76 -1.50
N ASN A 241 -0.66 -18.50 -0.52
CA ASN A 241 -0.96 -17.78 0.72
C ASN A 241 -0.18 -16.47 0.83
N ILE A 242 -0.54 -15.65 1.81
CA ILE A 242 0.32 -14.55 2.30
C ILE A 242 1.09 -15.07 3.51
N GLN A 243 2.42 -15.09 3.40
CA GLN A 243 3.30 -15.65 4.41
C GLN A 243 4.01 -14.55 5.19
N PHE A 244 3.80 -14.55 6.51
CA PHE A 244 4.51 -13.70 7.45
C PHE A 244 5.37 -14.55 8.39
N ASN A 245 6.12 -13.89 9.27
CA ASN A 245 6.73 -14.53 10.43
C ASN A 245 5.66 -14.90 11.47
N ASP A 246 5.93 -15.92 12.28
CA ASP A 246 4.98 -16.49 13.23
C ASP A 246 4.34 -15.47 14.18
N ASP A 247 5.11 -14.49 14.65
CA ASP A 247 4.61 -13.44 15.56
C ASP A 247 3.58 -12.53 14.87
N THR A 248 3.86 -12.09 13.65
CA THR A 248 2.95 -11.25 12.85
C THR A 248 1.67 -12.01 12.51
N VAL A 249 1.77 -13.29 12.14
CA VAL A 249 0.59 -14.14 11.90
C VAL A 249 -0.24 -14.27 13.17
N SER A 250 0.40 -14.57 14.30
CA SER A 250 -0.27 -14.72 15.60
C SER A 250 -1.04 -13.46 15.98
N LEU A 251 -0.43 -12.28 15.79
CA LEU A 251 -1.08 -11.00 16.05
C LEU A 251 -2.28 -10.76 15.13
N ILE A 252 -2.09 -10.86 13.80
CA ILE A 252 -3.18 -10.64 12.82
C ILE A 252 -4.34 -11.60 13.10
N LEU A 253 -4.06 -12.89 13.29
CA LEU A 253 -5.11 -13.88 13.53
C LEU A 253 -5.78 -13.67 14.88
N SER A 254 -5.08 -13.25 15.94
CA SER A 254 -5.72 -12.98 17.24
C SER A 254 -6.81 -11.89 17.18
N LEU A 255 -6.75 -11.01 16.17
CA LEU A 255 -7.71 -9.94 15.92
C LEU A 255 -8.86 -10.36 14.99
N LEU A 256 -8.79 -11.56 14.40
CA LEU A 256 -9.82 -12.13 13.54
C LEU A 256 -10.81 -12.99 14.35
N PRO A 257 -12.13 -12.97 14.02
CA PRO A 257 -13.10 -13.85 14.66
C PRO A 257 -12.72 -15.32 14.50
N GLY A 258 -12.65 -16.09 15.60
CA GLY A 258 -12.24 -17.49 15.58
C GLY A 258 -10.78 -17.73 15.19
N GLY A 259 -9.98 -16.67 15.21
CA GLY A 259 -8.57 -16.69 14.89
C GLY A 259 -7.76 -17.58 15.81
N ASN A 260 -6.96 -18.48 15.23
CA ASN A 260 -5.98 -19.28 15.93
C ASN A 260 -4.79 -19.55 15.02
N TYR A 261 -3.59 -19.63 15.60
CA TYR A 261 -2.36 -19.95 14.90
C TYR A 261 -1.62 -21.08 15.63
N SER A 262 -1.32 -22.15 14.90
CA SER A 262 -0.47 -23.23 15.44
C SER A 262 0.27 -23.96 14.33
N ASN A 263 1.54 -24.30 14.58
CA ASN A 263 2.37 -25.10 13.67
C ASN A 263 2.39 -24.60 12.21
N GLY A 264 2.52 -23.28 11.99
CA GLY A 264 2.53 -22.72 10.63
C GLY A 264 1.15 -22.47 10.01
N ILE A 265 0.08 -22.93 10.66
CA ILE A 265 -1.28 -22.94 10.10
C ILE A 265 -2.18 -22.01 10.90
N GLY A 266 -2.84 -21.10 10.18
CA GLY A 266 -3.89 -20.23 10.70
C GLY A 266 -5.29 -20.80 10.47
N THR A 267 -6.21 -20.53 11.40
CA THR A 267 -7.64 -20.78 11.24
C THR A 267 -8.44 -19.54 11.63
N VAL A 268 -9.61 -19.37 11.01
CA VAL A 268 -10.52 -18.25 11.23
C VAL A 268 -11.97 -18.73 11.14
N ASN A 269 -12.91 -17.96 11.70
CA ASN A 269 -14.32 -18.18 11.42
C ASN A 269 -14.61 -17.84 9.96
N CYS A 270 -15.52 -18.58 9.34
CA CYS A 270 -16.05 -18.27 8.01
C CYS A 270 -17.57 -18.43 7.96
N PRO A 271 -18.31 -17.52 7.29
CA PRO A 271 -17.80 -16.39 6.51
C PRO A 271 -17.25 -15.24 7.38
N ILE A 272 -16.27 -14.51 6.85
CA ILE A 272 -15.78 -13.26 7.45
C ILE A 272 -16.65 -12.12 6.92
N SER A 273 -16.99 -11.15 7.79
CA SER A 273 -17.78 -9.97 7.39
C SER A 273 -17.16 -9.29 6.16
N THR A 274 -17.98 -8.90 5.18
CA THR A 274 -17.56 -8.09 4.03
C THR A 274 -17.05 -6.71 4.43
N SER A 275 -17.34 -6.26 5.65
CA SER A 275 -16.82 -5.01 6.19
C SER A 275 -15.46 -5.16 6.90
N PHE A 276 -14.98 -6.39 7.15
CA PHE A 276 -13.70 -6.59 7.81
C PHE A 276 -12.54 -6.05 6.97
N ASP A 277 -11.67 -5.28 7.61
CA ASP A 277 -10.49 -4.70 6.99
C ASP A 277 -9.25 -5.49 7.40
N LEU A 278 -8.55 -6.03 6.39
CA LEU A 278 -7.14 -6.39 6.48
C LEU A 278 -6.48 -5.68 5.32
N SER A 279 -5.74 -4.62 5.59
CA SER A 279 -5.13 -3.79 4.55
C SER A 279 -3.64 -3.58 4.77
N PHE A 280 -2.93 -3.34 3.68
CA PHE A 280 -1.49 -3.10 3.67
C PHE A 280 -1.20 -1.70 3.14
N GLU A 281 -0.31 -1.01 3.82
CA GLU A 281 0.25 0.26 3.34
C GLU A 281 1.69 0.05 2.90
N PHE A 282 2.02 0.63 1.76
CA PHE A 282 3.36 0.54 1.19
C PHE A 282 4.00 1.93 1.15
N LYS A 283 5.33 1.94 1.29
CA LYS A 283 6.12 3.17 1.28
C LYS A 283 5.92 3.96 -0.01
N ASP A 284 6.07 5.28 0.04
CA ASP A 284 6.04 6.21 -1.10
C ASP A 284 4.64 6.52 -1.67
N GLN A 285 3.57 5.99 -1.06
CA GLN A 285 2.18 6.41 -1.31
C GLN A 285 1.46 6.65 0.03
N ASP A 286 1.57 7.87 0.54
CA ASP A 286 1.00 8.22 1.84
C ASP A 286 -0.53 8.03 1.85
N ASN A 287 -1.06 7.44 2.92
CA ASN A 287 -2.48 7.17 3.11
C ASN A 287 -3.11 6.19 2.09
N GLN A 288 -2.35 5.55 1.20
CA GLN A 288 -2.87 4.53 0.29
C GLN A 288 -2.83 3.14 0.94
N LYS A 289 -4.01 2.60 1.22
CA LYS A 289 -4.18 1.26 1.82
C LYS A 289 -4.75 0.28 0.80
N TRP A 290 -4.24 -0.95 0.81
CA TRP A 290 -4.67 -2.04 -0.06
C TRP A 290 -5.41 -3.09 0.75
N ARG A 291 -6.73 -2.94 0.82
CA ARG A 291 -7.63 -3.85 1.54
C ARG A 291 -7.82 -5.15 0.80
N LEU A 292 -7.58 -6.27 1.47
CA LEU A 292 -7.92 -7.59 0.97
C LEU A 292 -9.43 -7.82 1.04
N PRO A 293 -10.04 -8.43 0.01
CA PRO A 293 -11.39 -8.93 0.12
C PRO A 293 -11.51 -9.95 1.26
N SER A 294 -12.56 -9.85 2.09
CA SER A 294 -12.70 -10.70 3.28
C SER A 294 -12.80 -12.19 2.95
N TYR A 295 -13.35 -12.55 1.79
CA TYR A 295 -13.43 -13.94 1.32
C TYR A 295 -12.06 -14.55 1.04
N VAL A 296 -11.01 -13.74 0.83
CA VAL A 296 -9.65 -14.22 0.58
C VAL A 296 -8.99 -14.66 1.87
N ILE A 297 -9.34 -14.05 3.00
CA ILE A 297 -8.73 -14.36 4.31
C ILE A 297 -9.09 -15.79 4.73
N ALA A 298 -10.29 -16.27 4.41
CA ALA A 298 -10.77 -17.61 4.69
C ALA A 298 -10.71 -18.50 3.43
N ASP A 299 -9.84 -19.51 3.44
CA ASP A 299 -9.63 -20.47 2.34
C ASP A 299 -10.61 -21.66 2.44
N ASN A 300 -10.14 -22.83 2.88
CA ASN A 300 -10.93 -24.06 2.89
C ASN A 300 -11.58 -24.31 4.26
N SER A 301 -12.86 -24.69 4.26
CA SER A 301 -13.56 -25.11 5.49
C SER A 301 -12.96 -26.41 6.03
N ILE A 302 -12.72 -26.43 7.34
CA ILE A 302 -12.19 -27.60 8.09
C ILE A 302 -13.13 -28.05 9.22
N GLY A 303 -14.30 -27.43 9.33
CA GLY A 303 -15.30 -27.72 10.35
C GLY A 303 -16.48 -26.76 10.25
N THR A 304 -17.42 -26.86 11.19
CA THR A 304 -18.59 -26.00 11.23
C THR A 304 -18.17 -24.54 11.47
N ASN A 305 -18.31 -23.70 10.43
CA ASN A 305 -17.95 -22.26 10.44
C ASN A 305 -16.48 -21.95 10.74
N ILE A 306 -15.55 -22.90 10.52
CA ILE A 306 -14.11 -22.70 10.67
C ILE A 306 -13.42 -23.00 9.34
N CYS A 307 -12.58 -22.08 8.88
CA CYS A 307 -11.78 -22.20 7.68
C CYS A 307 -10.29 -22.07 7.99
N LYS A 308 -9.45 -22.67 7.14
CA LYS A 308 -8.02 -22.33 7.08
C LYS A 308 -7.88 -20.88 6.65
N SER A 309 -6.89 -20.19 7.22
CA SER A 309 -6.53 -18.85 6.79
C SER A 309 -5.55 -18.89 5.63
N THR A 310 -5.69 -17.97 4.68
CA THR A 310 -4.62 -17.69 3.69
C THR A 310 -3.46 -16.90 4.29
N ILE A 311 -3.62 -16.36 5.50
CA ILE A 311 -2.55 -15.75 6.29
C ILE A 311 -1.85 -16.86 7.07
N THR A 312 -0.62 -17.18 6.69
CA THR A 312 0.15 -18.30 7.25
C THR A 312 1.55 -17.91 7.65
N GLY A 313 2.21 -18.76 8.45
CA GLY A 313 3.65 -18.66 8.65
C GLY A 313 4.42 -19.09 7.40
N GLY A 314 5.75 -19.05 7.52
CA GLY A 314 6.67 -19.57 6.49
C GLY A 314 7.62 -18.53 5.91
N ALA A 315 7.50 -17.26 6.29
CA ALA A 315 8.53 -16.27 6.03
C ALA A 315 9.85 -16.68 6.72
N VAL A 316 10.95 -16.67 5.96
CA VAL A 316 12.27 -17.12 6.46
C VAL A 316 12.87 -16.09 7.41
N ASP A 317 12.69 -14.79 7.12
CA ASP A 317 13.17 -13.70 7.95
C ASP A 317 12.00 -12.92 8.56
N THR A 318 12.20 -12.38 9.77
CA THR A 318 11.15 -11.73 10.56
C THR A 318 10.41 -10.63 9.80
N ASN A 319 11.09 -9.89 8.92
CA ASN A 319 10.53 -8.77 8.16
C ASN A 319 10.60 -8.98 6.64
N SER A 320 10.67 -10.23 6.18
CA SER A 320 10.70 -10.60 4.75
C SER A 320 9.57 -11.55 4.43
N TRP A 321 8.49 -11.02 3.88
CA TRP A 321 7.22 -11.70 3.68
C TRP A 321 7.04 -12.13 2.23
N VAL A 322 6.07 -13.03 2.01
CA VAL A 322 5.68 -13.48 0.68
C VAL A 322 4.21 -13.14 0.46
N PHE A 323 3.95 -12.29 -0.52
CA PHE A 323 2.61 -11.95 -0.99
C PHE A 323 2.30 -12.85 -2.18
N GLY A 324 1.62 -13.96 -1.87
CA GLY A 324 1.32 -15.01 -2.83
C GLY A 324 0.13 -14.73 -3.74
N SER A 325 -0.42 -15.77 -4.35
CA SER A 325 -1.61 -15.67 -5.20
C SER A 325 -2.81 -15.08 -4.46
N ALA A 326 -2.98 -15.36 -3.16
CA ALA A 326 -4.00 -14.70 -2.32
C ALA A 326 -3.93 -13.16 -2.38
N PHE A 327 -2.75 -12.56 -2.55
CA PHE A 327 -2.64 -11.13 -2.80
C PHE A 327 -2.75 -10.80 -4.30
N ILE A 328 -1.93 -11.45 -5.13
CA ILE A 328 -1.75 -11.09 -6.55
C ILE A 328 -3.03 -11.24 -7.37
N THR A 329 -3.90 -12.22 -7.07
CA THR A 329 -5.15 -12.42 -7.83
C THR A 329 -6.22 -11.40 -7.46
N ASN A 330 -6.07 -10.68 -6.35
CA ASN A 330 -7.06 -9.73 -5.86
C ASN A 330 -6.69 -8.28 -6.14
N PHE A 331 -5.57 -8.00 -6.80
CA PHE A 331 -5.22 -6.64 -7.26
C PHE A 331 -4.75 -6.69 -8.70
N TYR A 332 -4.80 -5.53 -9.37
CA TYR A 332 -4.19 -5.39 -10.68
C TYR A 332 -2.72 -5.01 -10.48
N ILE A 333 -1.81 -5.88 -10.91
CA ILE A 333 -0.37 -5.70 -10.69
C ILE A 333 0.30 -5.25 -11.99
N VAL A 334 1.18 -4.25 -11.91
CA VAL A 334 1.95 -3.75 -13.05
C VAL A 334 3.43 -3.81 -12.74
N PHE A 335 4.17 -4.54 -13.55
CA PHE A 335 5.62 -4.46 -13.56
C PHE A 335 6.05 -3.44 -14.62
N ASP A 336 6.51 -2.26 -14.20
CA ASP A 336 7.02 -1.22 -15.09
C ASP A 336 8.55 -1.21 -15.03
N GLN A 337 9.17 -1.92 -15.99
CA GLN A 337 10.62 -2.02 -16.09
C GLN A 337 11.26 -0.67 -16.41
N ALA A 338 10.61 0.11 -17.27
CA ALA A 338 11.19 1.35 -17.79
C ALA A 338 11.48 2.36 -16.68
N LYS A 339 10.72 2.28 -15.58
CA LYS A 339 10.85 3.14 -14.40
C LYS A 339 11.26 2.39 -13.13
N SER A 340 11.55 1.09 -13.22
CA SER A 340 11.90 0.24 -12.06
C SER A 340 10.88 0.35 -10.91
N GLN A 341 9.60 0.19 -11.23
CA GLN A 341 8.51 0.38 -10.26
C GLN A 341 7.42 -0.71 -10.39
N LEU A 342 6.72 -0.97 -9.29
CA LEU A 342 5.53 -1.80 -9.21
C LEU A 342 4.29 -0.92 -9.16
N GLY A 343 3.34 -1.12 -10.07
CA GLY A 343 2.00 -0.56 -9.97
C GLY A 343 1.05 -1.52 -9.27
N ILE A 344 0.18 -1.00 -8.41
CA ILE A 344 -0.94 -1.72 -7.82
C ILE A 344 -2.21 -0.88 -8.08
N ALA A 345 -3.29 -1.54 -8.46
CA ALA A 345 -4.61 -0.91 -8.60
C ALA A 345 -5.73 -1.85 -8.14
N THR A 346 -6.87 -1.25 -7.78
CA THR A 346 -8.07 -2.04 -7.50
C THR A 346 -8.63 -2.64 -8.78
N ARG A 347 -9.23 -3.82 -8.66
CA ARG A 347 -9.85 -4.54 -9.77
C ARG A 347 -11.34 -4.28 -9.85
N LYS A 348 -11.84 -3.93 -11.04
CA LYS A 348 -13.29 -3.73 -11.32
C LYS A 348 -14.12 -4.99 -11.11
N ASP A 349 -13.51 -6.16 -11.26
CA ASP A 349 -14.16 -7.46 -11.15
C ASP A 349 -14.02 -8.12 -9.77
N ILE A 350 -13.43 -7.42 -8.80
CA ILE A 350 -13.27 -7.89 -7.41
C ILE A 350 -14.11 -7.03 -6.48
N ASN A 351 -14.87 -7.67 -5.59
CA ASN A 351 -15.57 -6.99 -4.52
C ASN A 351 -14.67 -6.94 -3.26
N TYR A 352 -14.11 -5.77 -2.97
CA TYR A 352 -13.28 -5.54 -1.77
C TYR A 352 -14.08 -5.39 -0.48
N GLY A 353 -15.40 -5.52 -0.56
CA GLY A 353 -16.31 -5.34 0.56
C GLY A 353 -16.87 -3.93 0.67
N ASP A 354 -17.73 -3.74 1.66
CA ASP A 354 -18.35 -2.45 1.92
C ASP A 354 -17.32 -1.49 2.51
N ILE A 355 -17.27 -0.27 1.97
CA ILE A 355 -16.51 0.82 2.60
C ILE A 355 -17.14 1.09 3.96
N MET A 356 -16.38 0.94 5.04
CA MET A 356 -16.92 1.11 6.39
C MET A 356 -17.46 2.53 6.55
N ARG A 357 -18.64 2.62 7.17
CA ARG A 357 -19.32 3.89 7.46
C ARG A 357 -19.71 3.95 8.91
N SER A 358 -19.59 5.14 9.49
CA SER A 358 -19.98 5.40 10.86
C SER A 358 -20.77 6.69 10.95
N ASN A 359 -21.79 6.70 11.81
CA ASN A 359 -22.45 7.94 12.21
C ASN A 359 -21.45 8.88 12.88
N ILE A 360 -21.63 10.19 12.79
CA ILE A 360 -20.71 11.15 13.40
C ILE A 360 -21.43 11.95 14.48
N ASN A 361 -20.82 12.01 15.65
CA ASN A 361 -21.15 12.93 16.72
C ASN A 361 -20.01 13.94 16.87
N VAL A 362 -20.32 15.23 16.76
CA VAL A 362 -19.35 16.32 16.92
C VAL A 362 -19.62 17.01 18.25
N GLN A 363 -18.66 16.97 19.18
CA GLN A 363 -18.78 17.73 20.41
C GLN A 363 -18.66 19.22 20.08
N LEU A 364 -19.56 20.05 20.61
CA LEU A 364 -19.56 21.48 20.34
C LEU A 364 -18.56 22.24 21.23
N PRO A 365 -17.91 23.28 20.70
CA PRO A 365 -16.95 24.09 21.45
C PRO A 365 -17.63 24.85 22.60
N VAL A 366 -16.86 25.10 23.67
CA VAL A 366 -17.31 25.86 24.85
C VAL A 366 -16.60 27.21 24.86
N LEU A 367 -17.26 28.22 24.29
CA LEU A 367 -16.70 29.56 24.15
C LEU A 367 -17.41 30.54 25.07
N SER A 368 -16.64 31.35 25.78
CA SER A 368 -17.19 32.41 26.63
C SER A 368 -17.79 33.53 25.75
N GLY A 369 -19.08 33.80 25.93
CA GLY A 369 -19.77 34.90 25.26
C GLY A 369 -20.08 34.70 23.76
N VAL A 370 -19.75 33.54 23.19
CA VAL A 370 -20.03 33.20 21.78
C VAL A 370 -20.83 31.90 21.74
N LYS A 371 -21.98 31.94 21.07
CA LYS A 371 -22.77 30.74 20.80
C LYS A 371 -22.48 30.25 19.38
N VAL A 372 -22.05 29.00 19.24
CA VAL A 372 -21.97 28.36 17.92
C VAL A 372 -23.36 27.95 17.47
N GLN A 373 -23.71 28.32 16.24
CA GLN A 373 -25.06 28.10 15.69
C GLN A 373 -25.03 27.46 14.30
N CYS A 374 -23.87 27.36 13.66
CA CYS A 374 -23.71 26.69 12.39
C CYS A 374 -22.39 25.90 12.34
N LEU A 375 -22.47 24.70 11.76
CA LEU A 375 -21.36 23.78 11.57
C LEU A 375 -21.22 23.46 10.08
N LYS A 376 -20.04 23.70 9.52
CA LYS A 376 -19.67 23.30 8.17
C LYS A 376 -18.64 22.19 8.22
N ILE A 377 -18.84 21.16 7.42
CA ILE A 377 -18.00 19.96 7.42
C ILE A 377 -17.49 19.75 6.01
N TYR A 378 -16.18 19.58 5.86
CA TYR A 378 -15.54 19.23 4.59
C TYR A 378 -15.20 17.76 4.59
N GLU A 379 -15.53 17.09 3.49
CA GLU A 379 -15.05 15.75 3.17
C GLU A 379 -13.86 15.87 2.23
N VAL A 380 -12.77 15.22 2.59
CA VAL A 380 -11.51 15.24 1.86
C VAL A 380 -11.18 13.82 1.43
N ILE A 381 -10.90 13.63 0.14
CA ILE A 381 -10.49 12.34 -0.43
C ILE A 381 -9.09 12.52 -1.01
N GLY A 382 -8.09 11.85 -0.43
CA GLY A 382 -6.69 12.15 -0.68
C GLY A 382 -6.38 13.60 -0.31
N ASP A 383 -5.84 14.38 -1.24
CA ASP A 383 -5.52 15.80 -1.04
C ASP A 383 -6.58 16.77 -1.58
N LYS A 384 -7.75 16.26 -2.00
CA LYS A 384 -8.79 17.08 -2.61
C LYS A 384 -10.00 17.20 -1.71
N ILE A 385 -10.44 18.44 -1.49
CA ILE A 385 -11.78 18.71 -0.94
C ILE A 385 -12.79 18.21 -1.96
N ASN A 386 -13.54 17.18 -1.59
CA ASN A 386 -14.52 16.54 -2.46
C ASN A 386 -15.86 17.28 -2.38
N TYR A 387 -16.32 17.52 -1.15
CA TYR A 387 -17.66 18.05 -0.87
C TYR A 387 -17.68 18.72 0.51
N PHE A 388 -18.66 19.60 0.75
CA PHE A 388 -18.93 20.11 2.09
C PHE A 388 -20.43 20.13 2.38
N LYS A 389 -20.79 19.99 3.66
CA LYS A 389 -22.18 20.08 4.13
C LYS A 389 -22.29 21.04 5.31
N VAL A 390 -23.45 21.67 5.44
CA VAL A 390 -23.72 22.70 6.44
C VAL A 390 -24.89 22.27 7.31
N TYR A 391 -24.78 22.52 8.61
CA TYR A 391 -25.74 22.12 9.63
C TYR A 391 -26.08 23.31 10.52
N SER A 392 -27.37 23.48 10.80
CA SER A 392 -27.84 24.35 11.89
C SER A 392 -27.64 23.61 13.21
N VAL A 393 -27.01 24.26 14.18
CA VAL A 393 -26.68 23.66 15.47
C VAL A 393 -27.51 24.30 16.57
N ASP A 394 -28.29 23.51 17.29
CA ASP A 394 -29.22 23.96 18.34
C ASP A 394 -28.93 23.36 19.73
N LYS A 395 -27.75 22.76 19.92
CA LYS A 395 -27.34 22.14 21.19
C LYS A 395 -26.58 23.09 22.11
N ASN A 396 -26.44 22.71 23.38
CA ASN A 396 -25.64 23.49 24.31
C ASN A 396 -24.14 23.31 24.03
N PRO A 397 -23.31 24.31 24.33
CA PRO A 397 -21.85 24.17 24.29
C PRO A 397 -21.39 22.94 25.11
N GLY A 398 -20.46 22.15 24.57
CA GLY A 398 -19.93 20.94 25.20
C GLY A 398 -20.74 19.67 24.95
N ASP A 399 -22.00 19.76 24.51
CA ASP A 399 -22.79 18.59 24.11
C ASP A 399 -22.35 18.04 22.75
N PHE A 400 -22.62 16.76 22.51
CA PHE A 400 -22.46 16.16 21.18
C PHE A 400 -23.65 16.48 20.28
N TYR A 401 -23.35 16.96 19.08
CA TYR A 401 -24.29 17.16 17.98
C TYR A 401 -24.20 15.98 17.01
N TYR A 402 -25.32 15.27 16.82
CA TYR A 402 -25.42 14.14 15.89
C TYR A 402 -25.73 14.65 14.47
N LEU A 403 -24.93 14.25 13.48
CA LEU A 403 -25.09 14.73 12.09
C LEU A 403 -26.27 14.11 11.32
N GLY A 404 -26.93 13.11 11.90
CA GLY A 404 -28.10 12.45 11.32
C GLY A 404 -27.77 11.18 10.54
N ASP A 405 -28.80 10.40 10.24
CA ASP A 405 -28.70 9.07 9.62
C ASP A 405 -28.37 9.11 8.12
N ASP A 406 -28.30 10.30 7.51
CA ASP A 406 -28.01 10.49 6.07
C ASP A 406 -26.60 11.06 5.83
N TYR A 407 -25.75 11.12 6.86
CA TYR A 407 -24.37 11.59 6.74
C TYR A 407 -23.44 10.73 7.59
N PHE A 408 -22.49 10.08 6.93
CA PHE A 408 -21.59 9.12 7.55
C PHE A 408 -20.15 9.49 7.32
N ALA A 409 -19.34 9.33 8.36
CA ALA A 409 -17.91 9.20 8.18
C ALA A 409 -17.63 7.92 7.39
N THR A 410 -16.85 8.05 6.34
CA THR A 410 -16.48 6.98 5.42
C THR A 410 -15.01 6.65 5.60
N GLU A 411 -14.69 5.36 5.62
CA GLU A 411 -13.32 4.87 5.69
C GLU A 411 -12.45 5.51 4.60
N TYR A 412 -11.21 5.87 4.95
CA TYR A 412 -10.22 6.55 4.09
C TYR A 412 -10.54 8.00 3.72
N TYR A 413 -11.63 8.57 4.22
CA TYR A 413 -11.97 9.97 4.00
C TYR A 413 -11.46 10.80 5.18
N GLY A 414 -10.91 11.98 4.88
CA GLY A 414 -10.59 13.01 5.84
C GLY A 414 -11.79 13.93 6.09
N TYR A 415 -11.91 14.45 7.30
CA TYR A 415 -12.97 15.37 7.71
C TYR A 415 -12.36 16.57 8.43
N ALA A 416 -12.78 17.78 8.03
CA ALA A 416 -12.47 19.01 8.74
C ALA A 416 -13.78 19.72 9.12
N PHE A 417 -13.81 20.34 10.30
CA PHE A 417 -14.99 20.93 10.90
C PHE A 417 -14.76 22.42 11.12
N GLN A 418 -15.70 23.25 10.67
CA GLN A 418 -15.69 24.68 10.86
C GLN A 418 -16.93 25.11 11.64
N PHE A 419 -16.72 25.87 12.72
CA PHE A 419 -17.78 26.31 13.62
C PHE A 419 -18.00 27.82 13.48
N TYR A 420 -19.26 28.24 13.32
CA TYR A 420 -19.64 29.62 13.06
C TYR A 420 -20.58 30.16 14.14
N SER A 421 -20.48 31.47 14.41
CA SER A 421 -21.22 32.16 15.48
C SER A 421 -22.69 32.44 15.15
N ASP A 422 -23.07 32.43 13.88
CA ASP A 422 -24.44 32.72 13.44
C ASP A 422 -25.07 31.52 12.74
N ARG A 423 -26.34 31.66 12.38
CA ARG A 423 -27.15 30.62 11.78
C ARG A 423 -26.70 30.27 10.36
N ILE A 424 -27.22 29.15 9.87
CA ILE A 424 -27.15 28.78 8.46
C ILE A 424 -27.92 29.79 7.58
N SER A 425 -27.47 29.99 6.34
CA SER A 425 -28.18 30.80 5.35
C SER A 425 -29.60 30.28 5.08
N ASP A 426 -30.50 31.17 4.64
CA ASP A 426 -31.91 30.83 4.43
C ASP A 426 -32.11 29.73 3.35
N ASP A 427 -31.15 29.58 2.42
CA ASP A 427 -31.11 28.53 1.40
C ASP A 427 -30.37 27.24 1.84
N GLY A 428 -29.80 27.23 3.04
CA GLY A 428 -29.09 26.09 3.61
C GLY A 428 -27.69 25.83 3.04
N THR A 429 -27.11 26.75 2.27
CA THR A 429 -25.88 26.48 1.50
C THR A 429 -24.57 26.94 2.18
N TYR A 430 -24.62 27.85 3.15
CA TYR A 430 -23.42 28.32 3.88
C TYR A 430 -23.73 28.75 5.32
N CYS A 431 -22.71 28.82 6.17
CA CYS A 431 -22.83 29.41 7.51
C CYS A 431 -22.70 30.93 7.44
N GLN A 432 -23.60 31.65 8.13
CA GLN A 432 -23.49 33.09 8.32
C GLN A 432 -22.62 33.40 9.56
N GLY A 433 -22.27 34.67 9.74
CA GLY A 433 -21.46 35.11 10.87
C GLY A 433 -19.97 34.85 10.69
N ASN A 434 -19.24 34.90 11.80
CA ASN A 434 -17.78 34.75 11.78
C ASN A 434 -17.41 33.30 12.01
N LEU A 435 -16.36 32.85 11.31
CA LEU A 435 -15.68 31.61 11.60
C LEU A 435 -15.03 31.72 12.98
N VAL A 436 -15.27 30.74 13.84
CA VAL A 436 -14.79 30.78 15.23
C VAL A 436 -13.72 29.73 15.45
N ILE A 437 -13.88 28.55 14.88
CA ILE A 437 -12.89 27.46 14.96
C ILE A 437 -12.81 26.81 13.59
N ASP A 438 -11.59 26.59 13.13
CA ASP A 438 -11.27 25.77 11.98
C ASP A 438 -10.37 24.62 12.44
N THR A 439 -10.79 23.39 12.18
CA THR A 439 -10.01 22.21 12.56
C THR A 439 -9.09 21.76 11.44
N TYR A 440 -8.03 21.04 11.77
CA TYR A 440 -7.28 20.28 10.78
C TYR A 440 -8.16 19.17 10.14
N ILE A 441 -7.61 18.53 9.12
CA ILE A 441 -8.23 17.36 8.50
C ILE A 441 -7.88 16.14 9.35
N TYR A 442 -8.90 15.44 9.85
CA TYR A 442 -8.75 14.20 10.60
C TYR A 442 -9.30 13.03 9.80
N GLN A 443 -8.57 11.92 9.79
CA GLN A 443 -9.08 10.68 9.20
C GLN A 443 -10.29 10.17 9.99
N ALA A 444 -11.31 9.73 9.28
CA ALA A 444 -12.51 9.17 9.91
C ALA A 444 -12.19 7.95 10.77
N ASN A 445 -12.66 7.97 12.02
CA ASN A 445 -12.63 6.79 12.89
C ASN A 445 -13.95 6.01 12.74
N VAL A 446 -14.00 5.12 11.74
CA VAL A 446 -15.20 4.33 11.42
C VAL A 446 -15.34 3.05 12.25
N ILE A 447 -14.40 2.76 13.16
CA ILE A 447 -14.47 1.61 14.06
C ILE A 447 -15.59 1.78 15.09
N TYR A 448 -15.71 2.98 15.64
CA TYR A 448 -16.74 3.33 16.59
C TYR A 448 -17.93 3.94 15.87
N ASN A 449 -19.13 3.46 16.18
CA ASN A 449 -20.37 3.99 15.62
C ASN A 449 -21.31 4.43 16.76
N PRO A 450 -21.48 5.74 17.00
CA PRO A 450 -20.96 6.87 16.21
C PRO A 450 -19.48 7.20 16.50
N TRP A 451 -18.74 7.68 15.50
CA TRP A 451 -17.47 8.37 15.70
C TRP A 451 -17.71 9.61 16.57
N GLN A 452 -17.12 9.62 17.77
CA GLN A 452 -17.15 10.78 18.66
C GLN A 452 -15.97 11.71 18.34
N PHE A 453 -16.23 12.80 17.61
CA PHE A 453 -15.27 13.88 17.39
C PHE A 453 -15.34 14.85 18.59
N SER A 454 -14.57 14.57 19.64
CA SER A 454 -14.55 15.29 20.92
C SER A 454 -13.73 16.58 20.90
N LEU A 455 -13.86 17.40 21.95
CA LEU A 455 -13.07 18.63 22.14
C LEU A 455 -11.56 18.40 21.98
N SER A 456 -11.05 17.29 22.48
CA SER A 456 -9.63 16.90 22.40
C SER A 456 -9.06 16.87 20.97
N TYR A 457 -9.89 16.78 19.93
CA TYR A 457 -9.41 16.86 18.56
C TYR A 457 -8.92 18.27 18.21
N TYR A 458 -9.50 19.32 18.81
CA TYR A 458 -9.32 20.69 18.37
C TYR A 458 -9.11 21.68 19.53
N THR A 459 -8.83 21.18 20.73
CA THR A 459 -8.49 21.96 21.92
C THR A 459 -7.26 21.41 22.62
N VAL A 460 -6.50 22.29 23.27
CA VAL A 460 -5.41 21.92 24.18
C VAL A 460 -5.44 22.75 25.46
N SER A 461 -5.08 22.14 26.57
CA SER A 461 -4.85 22.84 27.84
C SER A 461 -3.62 23.72 27.77
N ILE A 462 -3.62 24.83 28.51
CA ILE A 462 -2.54 25.83 28.47
C ILE A 462 -1.85 25.86 29.82
N LYS A 463 -0.51 25.83 29.81
CA LYS A 463 0.29 26.13 31.00
C LYS A 463 1.25 27.28 30.73
N VAL A 464 1.40 28.18 31.69
CA VAL A 464 2.21 29.39 31.55
C VAL A 464 3.32 29.40 32.59
N LYS A 465 4.51 29.90 32.27
CA LYS A 465 5.60 30.11 33.21
C LYS A 465 5.64 31.57 33.67
N PRO A 466 4.90 31.95 34.72
CA PRO A 466 4.72 33.36 35.06
C PRO A 466 6.04 34.00 35.52
N PRO A 467 6.33 35.26 35.17
CA PRO A 467 7.44 36.01 35.75
C PRO A 467 7.30 36.09 37.28
N ASN A 468 8.41 36.02 38.02
CA ASN A 468 8.43 36.00 39.50
C ASN A 468 7.69 37.16 40.19
N SER A 469 7.47 38.28 39.50
CA SER A 469 6.78 39.46 40.03
C SER A 469 5.32 39.60 39.56
N ALA A 470 4.84 38.67 38.73
CA ALA A 470 3.46 38.64 38.28
C ALA A 470 2.55 38.17 39.42
N THR A 471 1.34 38.70 39.48
CA THR A 471 0.25 38.16 40.33
C THR A 471 -0.97 37.76 39.50
N CYS A 472 -0.96 38.10 38.20
CA CYS A 472 -2.05 37.84 37.28
C CYS A 472 -1.51 37.64 35.85
N VAL A 473 -2.15 36.76 35.09
CA VAL A 473 -1.94 36.60 33.65
C VAL A 473 -3.25 36.87 32.93
N ALA A 474 -3.24 37.81 31.99
CA ALA A 474 -4.32 38.01 31.05
C ALA A 474 -4.03 37.25 29.76
N LEU A 475 -4.97 36.42 29.34
CA LEU A 475 -5.00 35.76 28.03
C LEU A 475 -6.03 36.47 27.17
N ARG A 476 -5.61 36.92 25.98
CA ARG A 476 -6.51 37.35 24.92
C ARG A 476 -6.43 36.37 23.77
N SER A 477 -7.53 35.69 23.47
CA SER A 477 -7.65 34.75 22.35
C SER A 477 -8.43 35.43 21.22
N ILE A 478 -7.91 35.36 20.00
CA ILE A 478 -8.52 35.92 18.79
C ILE A 478 -8.79 34.74 17.85
N TYR A 479 -10.01 34.68 17.33
CA TYR A 479 -10.47 33.66 16.40
C TYR A 479 -10.54 34.28 14.99
N GLU A 480 -10.18 33.54 13.94
CA GLU A 480 -9.91 34.10 12.60
C GLU A 480 -11.05 34.99 12.07
N ASP A 481 -10.65 36.10 11.41
CA ASP A 481 -11.45 37.29 11.03
C ASP A 481 -11.62 38.42 12.09
N ASN A 482 -10.70 38.54 13.05
CA ASN A 482 -10.37 39.75 13.85
C ASN A 482 -11.50 40.43 14.67
N LEU A 483 -12.75 39.95 14.62
CA LEU A 483 -13.90 40.63 15.22
C LEU A 483 -14.25 40.10 16.62
N TYR A 484 -13.79 38.90 16.99
CA TYR A 484 -14.06 38.31 18.30
C TYR A 484 -12.76 38.04 19.05
N ALA A 485 -12.65 38.63 20.24
CA ALA A 485 -11.59 38.33 21.18
C ALA A 485 -12.18 38.01 22.55
N THR A 486 -11.84 36.86 23.10
CA THR A 486 -12.13 36.54 24.49
C THR A 486 -10.95 36.96 25.34
N ARG A 487 -11.23 37.55 26.51
CA ARG A 487 -10.22 37.91 27.50
C ARG A 487 -10.50 37.15 28.79
N PHE A 488 -9.47 36.49 29.30
CA PHE A 488 -9.45 35.84 30.60
C PHE A 488 -8.39 36.49 31.46
N ASP A 489 -8.73 36.82 32.69
CA ASP A 489 -7.80 37.36 33.68
C ASP A 489 -7.67 36.33 34.80
N VAL A 490 -6.49 35.71 34.90
CA VAL A 490 -6.22 34.56 35.76
C VAL A 490 -5.25 34.97 36.87
N PRO A 491 -5.68 34.98 38.15
CA PRO A 491 -4.74 35.18 39.25
C PRO A 491 -3.78 33.99 39.35
N ILE A 492 -2.51 34.26 39.59
CA ILE A 492 -1.48 33.23 39.68
C ILE A 492 -1.28 32.82 41.14
N ASP A 493 -1.42 31.51 41.40
CA ASP A 493 -1.03 30.90 42.68
C ASP A 493 0.32 30.20 42.53
N PHE A 494 1.39 30.84 43.02
CA PHE A 494 2.74 30.29 42.95
C PHE A 494 2.94 29.02 43.78
N SER A 495 2.01 28.69 44.68
CA SER A 495 2.06 27.42 45.42
C SER A 495 1.60 26.22 44.58
N ALA A 496 0.91 26.48 43.46
CA ALA A 496 0.37 25.47 42.55
C ALA A 496 1.22 25.28 41.28
N LEU A 497 2.48 25.76 41.27
CA LEU A 497 3.39 25.52 40.15
C LEU A 497 3.82 24.06 40.08
N ASP A 498 3.96 23.56 38.85
CA ASP A 498 4.61 22.27 38.60
C ASP A 498 6.14 22.35 38.91
N PRO A 499 6.85 21.21 38.96
CA PRO A 499 8.29 21.18 39.24
C PRO A 499 9.16 22.00 38.28
N ASP A 500 8.67 22.26 37.07
CA ASP A 500 9.35 23.04 36.03
C ASP A 500 9.01 24.54 36.07
N GLY A 501 8.15 24.93 37.02
CA GLY A 501 7.74 26.31 37.31
C GLY A 501 6.55 26.80 36.49
N TYR A 502 5.77 25.91 35.88
CA TYR A 502 4.58 26.27 35.12
C TYR A 502 3.30 26.25 35.97
N TYR A 503 2.39 27.16 35.66
CA TYR A 503 1.04 27.23 36.20
C TYR A 503 0.04 26.81 35.11
N VAL A 504 -0.76 25.78 35.38
CA VAL A 504 -1.81 25.32 34.47
C VAL A 504 -3.01 26.25 34.57
N LEU A 505 -3.49 26.75 33.43
CA LEU A 505 -4.70 27.59 33.41
C LEU A 505 -5.95 26.74 33.70
N PRO A 506 -6.90 27.25 34.50
CA PRO A 506 -8.07 26.49 34.91
C PRO A 506 -9.09 26.30 33.78
N ASP A 507 -9.87 25.21 33.82
CA ASP A 507 -11.01 25.01 32.92
C ASP A 507 -12.07 26.12 33.07
N PRO A 508 -12.77 26.51 31.97
CA PRO A 508 -12.65 26.01 30.60
C PRO A 508 -11.72 26.88 29.72
N ILE A 509 -10.55 27.29 30.22
CA ILE A 509 -9.59 28.09 29.44
C ILE A 509 -8.75 27.15 28.57
N TRP A 510 -9.23 26.91 27.35
CA TRP A 510 -8.53 26.12 26.33
C TRP A 510 -8.07 26.96 25.16
N ALA A 511 -6.98 26.53 24.51
CA ALA A 511 -6.58 27.03 23.22
C ALA A 511 -7.21 26.16 22.12
N TYR A 512 -7.83 26.80 21.14
CA TYR A 512 -8.55 26.14 20.05
C TYR A 512 -7.76 26.20 18.75
N THR A 513 -7.85 25.20 17.89
CA THR A 513 -7.20 25.24 16.56
C THR A 513 -7.67 26.46 15.75
N GLY A 514 -6.72 27.09 15.05
CA GLY A 514 -6.96 28.32 14.28
C GLY A 514 -7.04 29.59 15.13
N ALA A 515 -7.01 29.51 16.47
CA ALA A 515 -6.94 30.70 17.31
C ALA A 515 -5.50 31.23 17.44
N VAL A 516 -5.39 32.55 17.66
CA VAL A 516 -4.14 33.19 18.05
C VAL A 516 -4.28 33.84 19.41
N HIS A 517 -3.22 33.77 20.21
CA HIS A 517 -3.23 34.13 21.61
C HIS A 517 -2.17 35.18 21.92
N HIS A 518 -2.52 36.08 22.85
CA HIS A 518 -1.62 37.03 23.47
C HIS A 518 -1.69 36.88 24.97
N PHE A 519 -0.55 36.65 25.61
CA PHE A 519 -0.44 36.55 27.05
C PHE A 519 0.28 37.78 27.60
N VAL A 520 -0.26 38.35 28.67
CA VAL A 520 0.31 39.50 29.36
C VAL A 520 0.28 39.25 30.85
N ALA A 521 1.43 39.32 31.51
CA ALA A 521 1.58 39.16 32.94
C ALA A 521 1.61 40.54 33.63
N PHE A 522 0.90 40.66 34.75
CA PHE A 522 0.70 41.92 35.48
C PHE A 522 1.07 41.78 36.96
N LYS A 523 1.48 42.88 37.61
CA LYS A 523 1.77 42.91 39.06
C LYS A 523 0.55 42.95 39.97
N GLY A 524 -0.62 43.32 39.44
CA GLY A 524 -1.85 43.40 40.22
C GLY A 524 -2.96 42.49 39.70
N TYR A 525 -3.73 41.94 40.64
CA TYR A 525 -5.05 41.36 40.41
C TYR A 525 -6.08 41.98 41.36
N TYR A 526 -7.22 42.41 40.86
CA TYR A 526 -8.32 42.88 41.70
C TYR A 526 -9.51 41.93 41.57
N ASN A 527 -10.28 41.84 42.66
CA ASN A 527 -11.48 41.03 42.75
C ASN A 527 -12.43 41.72 43.73
N SER A 528 -13.22 42.66 43.21
CA SER A 528 -14.11 43.52 43.99
C SER A 528 -15.40 43.80 43.22
N ASP A 529 -16.55 43.70 43.90
CA ASP A 529 -17.87 44.07 43.37
C ASP A 529 -18.26 43.43 42.03
N GLY A 530 -17.83 42.18 41.80
CA GLY A 530 -18.15 41.43 40.59
C GLY A 530 -17.20 41.66 39.42
N ASP A 531 -16.34 42.69 39.50
CA ASP A 531 -15.28 42.92 38.54
C ASP A 531 -13.98 42.24 38.98
N LYS A 532 -13.39 41.48 38.04
CA LYS A 532 -12.12 40.77 38.19
C LYS A 532 -11.21 41.16 37.05
N GLY A 533 -9.94 41.40 37.33
CA GLY A 533 -9.01 41.73 36.24
C GLY A 533 -7.56 41.87 36.67
N CYS A 534 -6.67 41.62 35.71
CA CYS A 534 -5.27 41.97 35.82
C CYS A 534 -5.09 43.49 35.61
N TYR A 535 -4.24 44.10 36.45
CA TYR A 535 -3.98 45.55 36.43
C TYR A 535 -2.56 45.88 36.91
N GLN A 536 -2.18 47.16 36.90
CA GLN A 536 -0.82 47.68 37.19
C GLN A 536 0.22 47.42 36.10
N ASP A 537 1.51 47.45 36.46
CA ASP A 537 2.64 47.27 35.55
C ASP A 537 2.59 45.91 34.86
N ILE A 538 2.84 45.93 33.55
CA ILE A 538 3.14 44.74 32.77
C ILE A 538 4.56 44.28 33.13
N VAL A 539 4.70 43.00 33.48
CA VAL A 539 5.98 42.37 33.87
C VAL A 539 6.44 41.27 32.93
N GLY A 540 5.64 40.94 31.93
CA GLY A 540 5.99 40.02 30.85
C GLY A 540 4.88 39.99 29.82
N TYR A 541 5.24 39.71 28.57
CA TYR A 541 4.26 39.52 27.50
C TYR A 541 4.81 38.58 26.43
N THR A 542 3.90 37.97 25.67
CA THR A 542 4.26 37.19 24.49
C THR A 542 4.01 38.01 23.21
N SER A 543 4.71 37.65 22.13
CA SER A 543 4.22 37.95 20.79
C SER A 543 2.91 37.21 20.52
N THR A 544 2.30 37.43 19.37
CA THR A 544 1.16 36.61 18.91
C THR A 544 1.61 35.16 18.78
N LEU A 545 0.89 34.23 19.41
CA LEU A 545 1.16 32.80 19.36
C LEU A 545 -0.03 32.08 18.73
N ALA A 546 0.20 31.30 17.67
CA ALA A 546 -0.81 30.39 17.15
C ALA A 546 -0.91 29.17 18.07
N THR A 547 -2.11 28.65 18.27
CA THR A 547 -2.33 27.44 19.07
C THR A 547 -1.55 26.25 18.50
N ASP A 548 -0.75 25.61 19.34
CA ASP A 548 -0.09 24.35 19.04
C ASP A 548 -0.73 23.22 19.87
N ILE A 549 -1.51 22.39 19.20
CA ILE A 549 -2.18 21.23 19.83
C ILE A 549 -1.31 19.96 19.85
N THR A 550 -0.07 20.01 19.33
CA THR A 550 0.81 18.82 19.28
C THR A 550 1.42 18.48 20.65
N ASN A 551 1.39 19.45 21.58
CA ASN A 551 1.92 19.32 22.94
C ASN A 551 0.78 19.44 23.94
N ASP A 552 0.48 18.38 24.69
CA ASP A 552 -0.52 18.39 25.76
C ASP A 552 0.20 18.31 27.12
N GLU A 553 0.31 19.39 27.91
CA GLU A 553 -0.29 20.74 27.78
C GLU A 553 0.59 21.73 27.00
N TRP A 554 0.00 22.74 26.35
CA TRP A 554 0.72 23.76 25.58
C TRP A 554 1.44 24.75 26.50
N ALA A 555 2.77 24.72 26.47
CA ALA A 555 3.63 25.49 27.36
C ALA A 555 3.96 26.89 26.81
N ILE A 556 3.75 27.92 27.63
CA ILE A 556 3.97 29.33 27.30
C ILE A 556 5.02 29.95 28.23
N GLU A 557 6.04 30.58 27.66
CA GLU A 557 7.02 31.37 28.40
C GLU A 557 6.92 32.85 27.98
N PHE A 558 7.09 33.76 28.95
CA PHE A 558 7.03 35.20 28.72
C PHE A 558 8.41 35.75 28.36
N ASN A 559 8.44 36.78 27.50
CA ASN A 559 9.66 37.53 27.17
C ASN A 559 10.06 38.51 28.28
#